data_AF-A0A2K2VPC2-F1
#
_entry.id   AF-A0A2K2VPC2-F1
#
_cell.length_a   1.000
_cell.length_b   1.000
_cell.length_c   1.000
_cell.angle_alpha   90.00
_cell.angle_beta   90.00
_cell.angle_gamma   90.00
#
_symmetry.space_group_name_H-M   'P 1'
#
loop_
_entity.id
_entity.type
_entity.pdbx_description
1 polymer ?
#
loop_
_entity_poly.entity_id
_entity_poly.type
_entity_poly.pdbx_seq_one_letter_code
_entity_poly.pdbx_strand_id
1 'polypeptide(L)'
;MQTQNNNTTEQRHYRKTVIELYTEAVDKVTSSKLSAQQVSASGNNFTGLNNNILANAQKELGYKSNIWFTEKQMQEQNLVQIDEDNYGVILFFTYLKDIEGTNRKEKALRFYKVFNKDALETIPL
;
A
#
# COMPACT_ATOMS: atom_id res chain seq x y z
N MET A 1 -14.48 22.38 -44.84
CA MET A 1 -13.23 22.48 -44.05
C MET A 1 -13.50 21.83 -42.70
N GLN A 2 -12.93 20.65 -42.44
CA GLN A 2 -13.07 19.95 -41.16
C GLN A 2 -11.82 20.22 -40.33
N THR A 3 -12.00 20.83 -39.16
CA THR A 3 -10.93 21.07 -38.18
C THR A 3 -10.76 19.80 -37.35
N GLN A 4 -9.63 19.10 -37.53
CA GLN A 4 -9.24 18.01 -36.64
C GLN A 4 -8.68 18.60 -35.34
N ASN A 5 -9.43 18.46 -34.24
CA ASN A 5 -8.93 18.70 -32.89
C ASN A 5 -8.05 17.51 -32.48
N ASN A 6 -6.74 17.67 -32.61
CA ASN A 6 -5.75 16.74 -32.06
C ASN A 6 -5.69 16.90 -30.54
N ASN A 7 -6.57 16.17 -29.82
CA ASN A 7 -6.42 15.93 -28.38
C ASN A 7 -5.22 15.01 -28.15
N THR A 8 -4.01 15.54 -28.25
CA THR A 8 -2.82 14.90 -27.69
C THR A 8 -2.86 15.16 -26.19
N THR A 9 -3.33 14.18 -25.43
CA THR A 9 -3.16 14.17 -23.98
C THR A 9 -1.66 14.07 -23.72
N GLU A 10 -0.99 15.21 -23.53
CA GLU A 10 0.39 15.24 -23.08
C GLU A 10 0.51 14.40 -21.80
N GLN A 11 1.16 13.24 -21.91
CA GLN A 11 1.54 12.46 -20.75
C GLN A 11 2.57 13.29 -19.96
N ARG A 12 2.11 14.01 -18.93
CA ARG A 12 3.00 14.73 -18.03
C ARG A 12 3.91 13.73 -17.33
N HIS A 13 5.19 13.75 -17.68
CA HIS A 13 6.21 12.95 -17.01
C HIS A 13 6.56 13.59 -15.66
N TYR A 14 5.88 13.15 -14.60
CA TYR A 14 6.27 13.49 -13.24
C TYR A 14 7.56 12.76 -12.86
N ARG A 15 8.47 13.42 -12.12
CA ARG A 15 9.63 12.75 -11.52
C ARG A 15 9.14 11.56 -10.68
N LYS A 16 9.76 10.39 -10.85
CA LYS A 16 9.45 9.22 -10.02
C LYS A 16 9.88 9.48 -8.59
N THR A 17 9.08 9.04 -7.64
CA THR A 17 9.43 9.02 -6.23
C THR A 17 10.41 7.88 -5.95
N VAL A 18 11.12 7.98 -4.83
CA VAL A 18 12.04 6.93 -4.36
C VAL A 18 11.33 5.59 -4.21
N ILE A 19 10.08 5.56 -3.74
CA ILE A 19 9.30 4.32 -3.60
C ILE A 19 8.97 3.66 -4.94
N GLU A 20 8.69 4.46 -5.98
CA GLU A 20 8.44 3.93 -7.33
C GLU A 20 9.72 3.29 -7.89
N LEU A 21 10.88 3.92 -7.66
CA LEU A 21 12.17 3.36 -8.05
C LEU A 21 12.48 2.06 -7.28
N TYR A 22 12.21 2.02 -5.98
CA TYR A 22 12.37 0.80 -5.19
C TYR A 22 11.39 -0.29 -5.59
N THR A 23 10.13 0.05 -5.87
CA THR A 23 9.12 -0.91 -6.33
C THR A 23 9.55 -1.53 -7.65
N GLU A 24 9.98 -0.71 -8.62
CA GLU A 24 10.49 -1.20 -9.91
C GLU A 24 11.75 -2.07 -9.76
N ALA A 25 12.66 -1.71 -8.84
CA ALA A 25 13.86 -2.48 -8.56
C ALA A 25 13.54 -3.82 -7.89
N VAL A 26 12.65 -3.80 -6.89
CA VAL A 26 12.22 -5.00 -6.15
C VAL A 26 11.44 -5.92 -7.09
N ASP A 27 10.46 -5.41 -7.85
CA ASP A 27 9.65 -6.21 -8.77
C ASP A 27 10.50 -6.89 -9.84
N LYS A 28 11.58 -6.23 -10.32
CA LYS A 28 12.55 -6.86 -11.23
C LYS A 28 13.25 -8.06 -10.59
N VAL A 29 13.54 -8.03 -9.30
CA VAL A 29 14.30 -9.06 -8.58
C VAL A 29 13.39 -10.15 -8.00
N THR A 30 12.17 -9.81 -7.57
CA THR A 30 11.21 -10.72 -6.93
C THR A 30 10.29 -11.47 -7.91
N SER A 31 10.31 -11.12 -9.20
CA SER A 31 9.57 -11.80 -10.28
C SER A 31 9.80 -13.32 -10.40
N SER A 32 10.71 -13.90 -9.60
CA SER A 32 11.03 -15.33 -9.57
C SER A 32 10.45 -16.13 -8.37
N LYS A 33 9.77 -15.50 -7.41
CA LYS A 33 9.16 -16.22 -6.27
C LYS A 33 7.75 -15.70 -6.00
N LEU A 34 6.74 -16.44 -6.45
CA LEU A 34 5.32 -16.22 -6.13
C LEU A 34 5.12 -16.35 -4.60
N SER A 35 5.27 -15.26 -3.86
CA SER A 35 4.76 -15.18 -2.49
C SER A 35 3.23 -15.16 -2.51
N ALA A 36 2.57 -15.75 -1.51
CA ALA A 36 1.12 -15.69 -1.39
C ALA A 36 0.63 -14.24 -1.45
N GLN A 37 -0.45 -14.01 -2.21
CA GLN A 37 -1.05 -12.69 -2.40
C GLN A 37 -1.57 -12.16 -1.07
N GLN A 38 -1.13 -10.98 -0.67
CA GLN A 38 -1.57 -10.31 0.55
C GLN A 38 -2.80 -9.44 0.23
N VAL A 39 -3.79 -9.45 1.11
CA VAL A 39 -5.10 -8.81 0.88
C VAL A 39 -5.47 -7.88 2.03
N SER A 40 -6.11 -6.77 1.71
CA SER A 40 -6.71 -5.89 2.70
C SER A 40 -8.01 -6.50 3.24
N ALA A 41 -8.46 -6.05 4.42
CA ALA A 41 -9.74 -6.45 5.00
C ALA A 41 -10.96 -6.21 4.10
N SER A 42 -10.84 -5.29 3.13
CA SER A 42 -11.87 -5.00 2.12
C SER A 42 -11.77 -5.87 0.87
N GLY A 43 -10.86 -6.86 0.84
CA GLY A 43 -10.69 -7.81 -0.27
C GLY A 43 -9.77 -7.33 -1.40
N ASN A 44 -9.20 -6.13 -1.30
CA ASN A 44 -8.28 -5.63 -2.33
C ASN A 44 -6.88 -6.22 -2.15
N ASN A 45 -6.27 -6.66 -3.25
CA ASN A 45 -4.90 -7.15 -3.28
C ASN A 45 -3.90 -6.00 -3.10
N PHE A 46 -2.90 -6.19 -2.22
CA PHE A 46 -1.72 -5.32 -2.22
C PHE A 46 -0.83 -5.64 -3.42
N THR A 47 -0.11 -4.65 -3.93
CA THR A 47 0.74 -4.82 -5.13
C THR A 47 2.16 -4.32 -4.91
N GLY A 48 3.08 -4.79 -5.77
CA GLY A 48 4.48 -4.38 -5.80
C GLY A 48 5.17 -4.48 -4.44
N LEU A 49 5.88 -3.42 -4.06
CA LEU A 49 6.65 -3.36 -2.82
C LEU A 49 5.81 -3.64 -1.57
N ASN A 50 4.58 -3.12 -1.49
CA ASN A 50 3.74 -3.35 -0.32
C ASN A 50 3.38 -4.84 -0.16
N ASN A 51 3.07 -5.54 -1.26
CA ASN A 51 2.84 -6.99 -1.20
C ASN A 51 4.09 -7.74 -0.71
N ASN A 52 5.28 -7.35 -1.19
CA ASN A 52 6.54 -7.98 -0.79
C ASN A 52 6.87 -7.71 0.69
N ILE A 53 6.64 -6.49 1.17
CA ILE A 53 6.79 -6.14 2.60
C ILE A 53 5.87 -7.04 3.45
N LEU A 54 4.59 -7.13 3.09
CA LEU A 54 3.62 -7.92 3.85
C LEU A 54 3.91 -9.42 3.80
N ALA A 55 4.31 -9.96 2.65
CA ALA A 55 4.67 -11.38 2.53
C ALA A 55 5.91 -11.72 3.38
N ASN A 56 6.89 -10.83 3.44
CA ASN A 56 8.05 -11.00 4.31
C ASN A 56 7.65 -10.91 5.78
N ALA A 57 6.86 -9.91 6.17
CA ALA A 57 6.37 -9.74 7.53
C ALA A 57 5.52 -10.92 8.00
N GLN A 58 4.66 -11.45 7.12
CA GLN A 58 3.86 -12.65 7.39
C GLN A 58 4.76 -13.83 7.78
N LYS A 59 5.84 -14.05 7.02
CA LYS A 59 6.78 -15.13 7.28
C LYS A 59 7.62 -14.89 8.54
N GLU A 60 8.13 -13.68 8.72
CA GLU A 60 8.99 -13.29 9.85
C GLU A 60 8.25 -13.40 11.19
N LEU A 61 6.99 -12.95 11.22
CA LEU A 61 6.16 -12.92 12.41
C LEU A 61 5.34 -14.21 12.60
N GLY A 62 5.48 -15.19 11.70
CA GLY A 62 4.80 -16.48 11.80
C GLY A 62 3.28 -16.43 11.58
N TYR A 63 2.77 -15.37 10.95
CA TYR A 63 1.36 -15.23 10.62
C TYR A 63 0.94 -16.23 9.53
N LYS A 64 -0.26 -16.78 9.68
CA LYS A 64 -0.93 -17.69 8.75
C LYS A 64 -1.90 -16.95 7.83
N SER A 65 -2.59 -15.93 8.33
CA SER A 65 -3.51 -15.12 7.54
C SER A 65 -2.77 -14.19 6.59
N ASN A 66 -3.30 -14.05 5.38
CA ASN A 66 -2.86 -13.06 4.41
C ASN A 66 -3.72 -11.78 4.43
N ILE A 67 -4.63 -11.66 5.41
CA ILE A 67 -5.56 -10.53 5.54
C ILE A 67 -4.96 -9.50 6.50
N TRP A 68 -4.95 -8.25 6.05
CA TRP A 68 -4.39 -7.12 6.79
C TRP A 68 -5.39 -5.98 6.96
N PHE A 69 -5.35 -5.34 8.12
CA PHE A 69 -6.30 -4.33 8.56
C PHE A 69 -5.57 -3.02 8.84
N THR A 70 -6.11 -1.90 8.34
CA THR A 70 -5.76 -0.58 8.86
C THR A 70 -6.41 -0.36 10.23
N GLU A 71 -5.90 0.60 11.01
CA GLU A 71 -6.51 0.98 12.30
C GLU A 71 -8.00 1.33 12.17
N LYS A 72 -8.38 2.05 11.09
CA LYS A 72 -9.78 2.39 10.81
C LYS A 72 -10.63 1.14 10.62
N GLN A 73 -10.13 0.15 9.88
CA GLN A 73 -10.85 -1.10 9.65
C GLN A 73 -10.94 -1.97 10.91
N MET A 74 -9.94 -1.90 11.80
CA MET A 74 -10.02 -2.55 13.10
C MET A 74 -11.14 -1.96 13.95
N GLN A 75 -11.20 -0.63 14.04
CA GLN A 75 -12.27 0.09 14.77
C GLN A 75 -13.66 -0.26 14.21
N GLU A 76 -13.81 -0.26 12.88
CA GLU A 76 -15.08 -0.60 12.21
C GLU A 76 -15.54 -2.04 12.50
N GLN A 77 -14.61 -2.94 12.83
CA GLN A 77 -14.87 -4.37 13.08
C GLN A 77 -14.75 -4.76 14.56
N ASN A 78 -14.61 -3.78 15.47
CA ASN A 78 -14.39 -4.00 16.90
C ASN A 78 -13.22 -4.95 17.19
N LEU A 79 -12.14 -4.79 16.43
CA LEU A 79 -10.90 -5.54 16.59
C LEU A 79 -9.88 -4.73 17.37
N VAL A 80 -9.16 -5.41 18.26
CA VAL A 80 -8.00 -4.89 19.00
C VAL A 80 -6.80 -5.80 18.79
N GLN A 81 -5.61 -5.28 19.09
CA GLN A 81 -4.39 -6.06 19.00
C GLN A 81 -4.31 -6.99 20.21
N ILE A 82 -3.89 -8.24 19.99
CA ILE A 82 -3.68 -9.22 21.07
C ILE A 82 -2.47 -8.82 21.93
N ASP A 83 -1.47 -8.20 21.30
CA ASP A 83 -0.23 -7.77 21.92
C ASP A 83 -0.05 -6.25 21.73
N GLU A 84 0.09 -5.51 22.83
CA GLU A 84 0.30 -4.05 22.80
C GLU A 84 1.66 -3.67 22.20
N ASP A 85 2.64 -4.58 22.21
CA ASP A 85 3.96 -4.38 21.62
C ASP A 85 3.97 -4.58 20.10
N ASN A 86 2.83 -4.96 19.49
CA ASN A 86 2.72 -5.08 18.05
C ASN A 86 2.62 -3.69 17.39
N TYR A 87 3.69 -3.23 16.76
CA TYR A 87 3.72 -1.91 16.12
C TYR A 87 3.06 -1.84 14.74
N GLY A 88 2.57 -2.97 14.22
CA GLY A 88 2.04 -3.12 12.87
C GLY A 88 3.13 -3.07 11.79
N VAL A 89 2.72 -3.24 10.54
CA VAL A 89 3.60 -3.19 9.36
C VAL A 89 3.36 -1.88 8.61
N ILE A 90 4.44 -1.18 8.29
CA ILE A 90 4.38 0.09 7.56
C ILE A 90 4.33 -0.16 6.05
N LEU A 91 3.33 0.43 5.40
CA LEU A 91 3.16 0.43 3.95
C LEU A 91 3.25 1.86 3.41
N PHE A 92 3.54 1.97 2.12
CA PHE A 92 3.78 3.24 1.46
C PHE A 92 2.78 3.47 0.33
N PHE A 93 2.37 4.72 0.14
CA PHE A 93 1.63 5.12 -1.06
C PHE A 93 2.08 6.49 -1.54
N THR A 94 1.97 6.69 -2.85
CA THR A 94 2.26 7.98 -3.49
C THR A 94 0.95 8.64 -3.87
N TYR A 95 0.84 9.94 -3.65
CA TYR A 95 -0.29 10.75 -4.07
C TYR A 95 0.19 12.05 -4.71
N LEU A 96 -0.69 12.71 -5.46
CA LEU A 96 -0.39 14.03 -6.01
C LEU A 96 -0.83 15.10 -5.01
N LYS A 97 0.08 16.00 -4.67
CA LYS A 97 -0.14 17.15 -3.80
C LYS A 97 -0.02 18.43 -4.61
N ASP A 98 -0.93 19.37 -4.38
CA ASP A 98 -0.85 20.69 -5.02
C ASP A 98 0.31 21.50 -4.42
N ILE A 99 1.06 22.20 -5.28
CA ILE A 99 2.13 23.10 -4.86
C ILE A 99 1.52 24.49 -4.66
N GLU A 100 1.56 24.99 -3.42
CA GLU A 100 0.96 26.26 -3.02
C GLU A 100 1.42 27.42 -3.92
N GLY A 101 0.47 28.27 -4.33
CA GLY A 101 0.72 29.39 -5.23
C GLY A 101 0.97 29.00 -6.70
N THR A 102 0.75 27.73 -7.08
CA THR A 102 0.91 27.28 -8.47
C THR A 102 -0.21 26.34 -8.93
N ASN A 103 -0.39 26.19 -10.25
CA ASN A 103 -1.27 25.16 -10.84
C ASN A 103 -0.56 23.80 -11.04
N ARG A 104 0.58 23.58 -10.36
CA ARG A 104 1.40 22.37 -10.51
C ARG A 104 1.12 21.40 -9.37
N LYS A 105 1.24 20.11 -9.68
CA LYS A 105 1.18 19.02 -8.70
C LYS A 105 2.56 18.38 -8.55
N GLU A 106 2.93 18.04 -7.33
CA GLU A 106 4.08 17.21 -7.01
C GLU A 106 3.63 15.83 -6.54
N LYS A 107 4.46 14.81 -6.77
CA LYS A 107 4.26 13.51 -6.14
C LYS A 107 4.80 13.56 -4.71
N ALA A 108 3.94 13.24 -3.75
CA ALA A 108 4.28 13.15 -2.34
C ALA A 108 4.14 11.70 -1.86
N LEU A 109 5.04 11.29 -0.97
CA LEU A 109 5.03 9.99 -0.32
C LEU A 109 4.31 10.10 1.02
N ARG A 110 3.45 9.13 1.33
CA ARG A 110 2.90 8.91 2.66
C ARG A 110 3.05 7.44 3.04
N PHE A 111 2.99 7.20 4.33
CA PHE A 111 2.97 5.87 4.89
C PHE A 111 1.70 5.67 5.74
N TYR A 112 1.34 4.41 5.94
CA TYR A 112 0.25 3.99 6.81
C TYR A 112 0.59 2.62 7.41
N LYS A 113 -0.07 2.27 8.51
CA LYS A 113 0.13 1.00 9.20
C LYS A 113 -0.98 0.02 8.88
N VAL A 114 -0.63 -1.26 8.87
CA VAL A 114 -1.58 -2.36 8.84
C VAL A 114 -1.19 -3.46 9.84
N PHE A 115 -2.19 -4.21 10.29
CA PHE A 115 -2.07 -5.28 11.27
C PHE A 115 -2.59 -6.57 10.66
N ASN A 116 -1.91 -7.68 10.90
CA ASN A 116 -2.34 -8.98 10.38
C ASN A 116 -3.52 -9.50 11.20
N LYS A 117 -4.48 -10.16 10.55
CA LYS A 117 -5.65 -10.77 11.22
C LYS A 117 -5.26 -11.64 12.43
N ASP A 118 -4.17 -12.39 12.33
CA ASP A 118 -3.76 -13.33 13.37
C ASP A 118 -3.25 -12.65 14.64
N ALA A 119 -2.94 -11.36 14.57
CA ALA A 119 -2.53 -10.54 15.70
C ALA A 119 -3.69 -9.76 16.31
N LEU A 120 -4.92 -10.00 15.86
CA LEU A 120 -6.11 -9.26 16.27
C LEU A 120 -7.13 -10.17 16.93
N GLU A 121 -7.85 -9.62 17.91
CA GLU A 121 -8.99 -10.26 18.55
C GLU A 121 -10.21 -9.33 18.60
N THR A 122 -11.39 -9.92 18.72
CA THR A 122 -12.65 -9.18 18.86
C THR A 122 -12.85 -8.74 20.31
N ILE A 123 -13.24 -7.49 20.51
CA ILE A 123 -13.71 -7.03 21.82
C ILE A 123 -14.99 -7.80 22.18
N PRO A 124 -15.07 -8.48 23.34
CA PRO A 124 -16.32 -9.06 23.82
C PRO A 124 -17.37 -7.95 24.03
N LEU A 125 -18.57 -8.14 23.48
CA LEU A 125 -19.73 -7.27 23.73
C LEU A 125 -20.27 -7.45 25.16
#